data_AF-A0A9E3J7V6-F1
#
_entry.id   AF-A0A9E3J7V6-F1
#
_cell.length_a   1.000
_cell.length_b   1.000
_cell.length_c   1.000
_cell.angle_alpha   90.00
_cell.angle_beta   90.00
_cell.angle_gamma   90.00
#
_symmetry.space_group_name_H-M   'P 1'
#
loop_
_entity.id
_entity.type
_entity.pdbx_description
1 polymer ?
#
loop_
_entity_poly.entity_id
_entity_poly.type
_entity_poly.pdbx_seq_one_letter_code
_entity_poly.pdbx_strand_id
1 'polypeptide(L)'
;MTRESESGLPIEPVYGPGALEGWDPAAKLGEPGGYPFTRGVYPSMYTGRPWTMRQYAGFGTATESNARYRQLIAHGTTGLSVAFDLPTQMGHDSDAPIAHGEVGKVGVAIDSIDDMRVLFGGIPLDQVSTSMTINAPAAVLLLLYQLVAEEQGVGADRLTGTIQNDVLKEYIARGTYIFPPKPSLRLTADIFKYCQVEIPRWNTISISGYHMAEAGASPAQEIAFTLADGIEYVRTAVAAGMDGDDFAPRLSFFFVARTTILEEVAKFRAARRIWARVMRDEF
;
A
#
# COMPACT_ATOMS: atom_id res chain seq x y z
N MET A 1 12.48 6.26 37.31
CA MET A 1 12.38 6.68 35.89
C MET A 1 11.09 6.10 35.36
N THR A 2 10.15 6.96 34.96
CA THR A 2 8.96 6.52 34.22
C THR A 2 9.44 6.00 32.87
N ARG A 3 9.04 4.79 32.48
CA ARG A 3 9.35 4.26 31.16
C ARG A 3 8.44 4.95 30.15
N GLU A 4 8.95 5.30 28.98
CA GLU A 4 8.17 5.91 27.91
C GLU A 4 8.09 4.98 26.69
N SER A 5 7.02 5.14 25.91
CA SER A 5 6.86 4.50 24.59
C SER A 5 7.72 5.22 23.54
N GLU A 6 7.85 4.66 22.33
CA GLU A 6 8.56 5.34 21.24
C GLU A 6 7.90 6.67 20.84
N SER A 7 6.60 6.80 21.08
CA SER A 7 5.84 8.04 20.90
C SER A 7 5.93 9.01 22.09
N GLY A 8 6.75 8.72 23.11
CA GLY A 8 6.91 9.57 24.29
C GLY A 8 5.73 9.51 25.28
N LEU A 9 4.92 8.44 25.23
CA LEU A 9 3.81 8.26 26.18
C LEU A 9 4.30 7.51 27.42
N PRO A 10 3.91 7.93 28.64
CA PRO A 10 4.30 7.22 29.86
C PRO A 10 3.72 5.80 29.86
N ILE A 11 4.54 4.83 30.28
CA ILE A 11 4.17 3.43 30.45
C ILE A 11 4.20 3.12 31.94
N GLU A 12 3.02 2.88 32.51
CA GLU A 12 2.88 2.42 33.89
C GLU A 12 3.33 0.96 34.06
N PRO A 13 3.94 0.59 35.20
CA PRO A 13 4.33 -0.80 35.47
C PRO A 13 3.14 -1.78 35.47
N VAL A 14 1.94 -1.31 35.84
CA VAL A 14 0.72 -2.11 35.94
C VAL A 14 -0.49 -1.26 35.54
N TYR A 15 -1.35 -1.78 34.66
CA TYR A 15 -2.64 -1.20 34.31
C TYR A 15 -3.77 -2.01 34.95
N GLY A 16 -4.46 -1.44 35.94
CA GLY A 16 -5.62 -2.05 36.60
C GLY A 16 -6.96 -1.62 35.97
N PRO A 17 -8.11 -2.13 36.47
CA PRO A 17 -9.43 -1.76 35.96
C PRO A 17 -9.73 -0.25 35.90
N GLY A 18 -9.17 0.52 36.85
CA GLY A 18 -9.29 1.99 36.87
C GLY A 18 -8.51 2.72 35.77
N ALA A 19 -7.60 2.06 35.05
CA ALA A 19 -6.83 2.69 33.97
C ALA A 19 -7.68 3.10 32.76
N LEU A 20 -8.93 2.59 32.69
CA LEU A 20 -9.91 2.93 31.67
C LEU A 20 -11.10 3.70 32.25
N GLU A 21 -10.95 4.37 33.40
CA GLU A 21 -11.99 5.20 33.97
C GLU A 21 -12.47 6.27 32.96
N GLY A 22 -13.80 6.34 32.73
CA GLY A 22 -14.40 7.21 31.74
C GLY A 22 -14.25 6.76 30.26
N TRP A 23 -13.69 5.58 30.00
CA TRP A 23 -13.61 5.01 28.65
C TRP A 23 -14.83 4.14 28.34
N ASP A 24 -15.59 4.51 27.30
CA ASP A 24 -16.74 3.72 26.82
C ASP A 24 -16.32 2.68 25.76
N PRO A 25 -16.36 1.37 26.06
CA PRO A 25 -16.04 0.31 25.10
C PRO A 25 -17.03 0.25 23.93
N ALA A 26 -18.32 0.52 24.14
CA ALA A 26 -19.31 0.41 23.09
C ALA A 26 -19.03 1.43 21.98
N ALA A 27 -18.73 2.68 22.34
CA ALA A 27 -18.39 3.72 21.38
C ALA A 27 -16.98 3.61 20.79
N LYS A 28 -15.98 3.14 21.57
CA LYS A 28 -14.55 3.22 21.17
C LYS A 28 -13.93 1.90 20.73
N LEU A 29 -14.56 0.75 21.00
CA LEU A 29 -14.08 -0.58 20.64
C LEU A 29 -14.95 -1.23 19.56
N GLY A 30 -16.26 -1.28 19.80
CA GLY A 30 -17.24 -1.93 18.91
C GLY A 30 -16.98 -3.42 18.66
N GLU A 31 -17.61 -3.95 17.62
CA GLU A 31 -17.43 -5.33 17.13
C GLU A 31 -16.53 -5.37 15.88
N PRO A 32 -15.82 -6.48 15.61
CA PRO A 32 -15.06 -6.63 14.38
C PRO A 32 -15.99 -6.57 13.15
N GLY A 33 -15.56 -5.91 12.08
CA GLY A 33 -16.36 -5.71 10.87
C GLY A 33 -17.47 -4.65 10.98
N GLY A 34 -17.63 -4.00 12.14
CA GLY A 34 -18.55 -2.87 12.33
C GLY A 34 -17.82 -1.60 12.72
N TYR A 35 -18.44 -0.44 12.49
CA TYR A 35 -17.92 0.85 12.95
C TYR A 35 -17.67 0.81 14.48
N PRO A 36 -16.51 1.30 15.00
CA PRO A 36 -15.44 2.01 14.32
C PRO A 36 -14.23 1.12 13.95
N PHE A 37 -14.45 -0.15 13.65
CA PHE A 37 -13.48 -1.13 13.13
C PHE A 37 -12.22 -1.34 13.99
N THR A 38 -12.27 -0.94 15.26
CA THR A 38 -11.10 -0.97 16.15
C THR A 38 -10.62 -2.41 16.35
N ARG A 39 -11.55 -3.37 16.43
CA ARG A 39 -11.27 -4.81 16.58
C ARG A 39 -10.91 -5.53 15.28
N GLY A 40 -11.10 -4.90 14.12
CA GLY A 40 -10.82 -5.49 12.81
C GLY A 40 -11.82 -5.02 11.75
N VAL A 41 -11.40 -5.06 10.48
CA VAL A 41 -12.21 -4.62 9.33
C VAL A 41 -13.17 -5.70 8.83
N TYR A 42 -12.97 -6.96 9.22
CA TYR A 42 -13.84 -8.09 8.87
C TYR A 42 -14.41 -8.73 10.14
N PRO A 43 -15.64 -9.26 10.12
CA PRO A 43 -16.27 -9.85 11.30
C PRO A 43 -15.55 -11.10 11.82
N SER A 44 -15.07 -11.97 10.92
CA SER A 44 -14.37 -13.21 11.28
C SER A 44 -12.85 -13.06 11.31
N MET A 45 -12.27 -12.00 10.75
CA MET A 45 -10.82 -11.81 10.62
C MET A 45 -10.10 -13.13 10.24
N TYR A 46 -9.09 -13.51 11.03
CA TYR A 46 -8.21 -14.65 10.76
C TYR A 46 -8.82 -16.02 11.03
N THR A 47 -9.99 -16.11 11.69
CA THR A 47 -10.71 -17.39 11.81
C THR A 47 -11.45 -17.76 10.52
N GLY A 48 -11.76 -16.77 9.68
CA GLY A 48 -12.30 -16.98 8.34
C GLY A 48 -11.19 -17.11 7.28
N ARG A 49 -10.25 -16.16 7.25
CA ARG A 49 -9.12 -16.16 6.31
C ARG A 49 -7.88 -15.53 6.95
N PRO A 50 -6.72 -16.20 6.98
CA PRO A 50 -5.48 -15.60 7.46
C PRO A 50 -5.06 -14.41 6.58
N TRP A 51 -4.20 -13.54 7.10
CA TRP A 51 -3.62 -12.47 6.28
C TRP A 51 -2.86 -13.05 5.09
N THR A 52 -2.83 -12.32 3.99
CA THR A 52 -2.05 -12.73 2.82
C THR A 52 -0.56 -12.67 3.16
N MET A 53 0.12 -13.82 3.09
CA MET A 53 1.58 -13.84 3.10
C MET A 53 2.06 -13.35 1.73
N ARG A 54 2.62 -12.13 1.70
CA ARG A 54 3.04 -11.47 0.46
C ARG A 54 4.49 -11.02 0.60
N GLN A 55 5.40 -11.80 0.03
CA GLN A 55 6.83 -11.49 0.09
C GLN A 55 7.20 -10.45 -0.96
N TYR A 56 7.90 -9.41 -0.53
CA TYR A 56 8.54 -8.45 -1.41
C TYR A 56 9.73 -9.10 -2.12
N ALA A 57 9.68 -9.14 -3.44
CA ALA A 57 10.65 -9.83 -4.27
C ALA A 57 10.80 -9.16 -5.65
N GLY A 58 12.02 -9.23 -6.18
CA GLY A 58 12.40 -8.61 -7.45
C GLY A 58 13.84 -8.15 -7.30
N PHE A 59 14.71 -8.64 -8.17
CA PHE A 59 16.13 -8.29 -8.22
C PHE A 59 16.67 -8.71 -9.59
N GLY A 60 17.59 -7.93 -10.13
CA GLY A 60 18.24 -8.23 -11.40
C GLY A 60 17.27 -8.11 -12.58
N THR A 61 17.29 -9.12 -13.45
CA THR A 61 16.50 -9.13 -14.69
C THR A 61 15.07 -9.60 -14.48
N ALA A 62 14.19 -9.30 -15.45
CA ALA A 62 12.82 -9.82 -15.48
C ALA A 62 12.77 -11.36 -15.44
N THR A 63 13.73 -12.03 -16.11
CA THR A 63 13.84 -13.49 -16.12
C THR A 63 14.13 -14.07 -14.74
N GLU A 64 15.09 -13.49 -14.01
CA GLU A 64 15.46 -13.94 -12.66
C GLU A 64 14.31 -13.68 -11.66
N SER A 65 13.67 -12.52 -11.78
CA SER A 65 12.51 -12.16 -10.96
C SER A 65 11.31 -13.06 -11.23
N ASN A 66 11.02 -13.38 -12.50
CA ASN A 66 9.98 -14.36 -12.87
C ASN A 66 10.26 -15.74 -12.27
N ALA A 67 11.49 -16.25 -12.40
CA ALA A 67 11.89 -17.53 -11.82
C ALA A 67 11.65 -17.54 -10.30
N ARG A 68 11.99 -16.44 -9.61
CA ARG A 68 11.71 -16.27 -8.18
C ARG A 68 10.21 -16.26 -7.88
N TYR A 69 9.39 -15.58 -8.66
CA TYR A 69 7.93 -15.54 -8.47
C TYR A 69 7.30 -16.92 -8.64
N ARG A 70 7.70 -17.67 -9.67
CA ARG A 70 7.25 -19.05 -9.88
C ARG A 70 7.64 -19.96 -8.72
N GLN A 71 8.85 -19.81 -8.18
CA GLN A 71 9.27 -20.52 -6.97
C GLN A 71 8.37 -20.16 -5.78
N LEU A 72 8.10 -18.88 -5.51
CA LEU A 72 7.24 -18.47 -4.39
C LEU A 72 5.82 -19.03 -4.53
N ILE A 73 5.26 -19.02 -5.75
CA ILE A 73 3.92 -19.58 -6.02
C ILE A 73 3.92 -21.10 -5.80
N ALA A 74 4.95 -21.82 -6.28
CA ALA A 74 5.08 -23.25 -6.05
C ALA A 74 5.20 -23.63 -4.57
N HIS A 75 5.70 -22.72 -3.72
CA HIS A 75 5.76 -22.88 -2.26
C HIS A 75 4.51 -22.33 -1.54
N GLY A 76 3.42 -22.07 -2.26
CA GLY A 76 2.12 -21.76 -1.69
C GLY A 76 1.82 -20.28 -1.49
N THR A 77 2.65 -19.34 -1.99
CA THR A 77 2.24 -17.93 -1.97
C THR A 77 1.11 -17.70 -2.97
N THR A 78 0.07 -16.98 -2.54
CA THR A 78 -1.01 -16.51 -3.41
C THR A 78 -0.90 -15.02 -3.72
N GLY A 79 0.16 -14.37 -3.23
CA GLY A 79 0.43 -12.95 -3.41
C GLY A 79 1.88 -12.70 -3.79
N LEU A 80 2.09 -11.97 -4.88
CA LEU A 80 3.40 -11.44 -5.28
C LEU A 80 3.52 -9.97 -4.86
N SER A 81 4.72 -9.52 -4.53
CA SER A 81 5.00 -8.10 -4.42
C SER A 81 6.27 -7.76 -5.19
N VAL A 82 6.12 -6.96 -6.24
CA VAL A 82 7.18 -6.62 -7.20
C VAL A 82 7.97 -5.43 -6.69
N ALA A 83 9.28 -5.61 -6.61
CA ALA A 83 10.27 -4.56 -6.39
C ALA A 83 10.87 -4.12 -7.72
N PHE A 84 10.74 -2.85 -8.08
CA PHE A 84 11.39 -2.28 -9.28
C PHE A 84 12.73 -1.65 -8.93
N ASP A 85 13.65 -1.57 -9.88
CA ASP A 85 14.92 -0.87 -9.68
C ASP A 85 14.72 0.66 -9.56
N LEU A 86 15.79 1.39 -9.26
CA LEU A 86 15.71 2.84 -9.09
C LEU A 86 15.41 3.58 -10.42
N PRO A 87 16.05 3.24 -11.56
CA PRO A 87 15.69 3.82 -12.86
C PRO A 87 14.21 3.72 -13.21
N THR A 88 13.62 2.52 -13.15
CA THR A 88 12.19 2.32 -13.41
C THR A 88 11.34 3.14 -12.44
N GLN A 89 11.70 3.20 -11.16
CA GLN A 89 10.97 4.01 -10.17
C GLN A 89 11.04 5.52 -10.44
N MET A 90 12.12 5.99 -11.04
CA MET A 90 12.34 7.39 -11.40
C MET A 90 11.92 7.71 -12.84
N GLY A 91 11.35 6.75 -13.58
CA GLY A 91 10.85 6.96 -14.94
C GLY A 91 11.97 7.12 -15.97
N HIS A 92 13.08 6.39 -15.79
CA HIS A 92 14.19 6.34 -16.72
C HIS A 92 14.32 4.93 -17.30
N ASP A 93 14.55 4.86 -18.61
CA ASP A 93 14.93 3.62 -19.28
C ASP A 93 16.36 3.21 -18.85
N SER A 94 16.67 1.92 -18.92
CA SER A 94 17.96 1.35 -18.51
C SER A 94 19.18 1.93 -19.24
N ASP A 95 19.01 2.51 -20.43
CA ASP A 95 20.08 3.13 -21.22
C ASP A 95 20.27 4.63 -20.94
N ALA A 96 19.42 5.23 -20.09
CA ALA A 96 19.56 6.61 -19.71
C ALA A 96 20.90 6.84 -18.98
N PRO A 97 21.65 7.92 -19.29
CA PRO A 97 22.94 8.18 -18.63
C PRO A 97 22.88 8.23 -17.10
N ILE A 98 21.75 8.68 -16.53
CA ILE A 98 21.53 8.76 -15.08
C ILE A 98 21.26 7.39 -14.43
N ALA A 99 20.84 6.38 -15.21
CA ALA A 99 20.56 5.04 -14.74
C ALA A 99 21.82 4.18 -14.56
N HIS A 100 22.97 4.64 -15.07
CA HIS A 100 24.22 3.90 -15.05
C HIS A 100 24.61 3.45 -13.63
N GLY A 101 24.75 2.13 -13.44
CA GLY A 101 25.13 1.51 -12.16
C GLY A 101 23.97 1.22 -11.21
N GLU A 102 22.73 1.56 -11.56
CA GLU A 102 21.53 1.32 -10.74
C GLU A 102 20.53 0.34 -11.39
N VAL A 103 20.69 0.03 -12.68
CA VAL A 103 19.85 -0.93 -13.42
C VAL A 103 19.87 -2.31 -12.74
N GLY A 104 18.70 -2.82 -12.37
CA GLY A 104 18.51 -4.14 -11.77
C GLY A 104 19.07 -4.32 -10.34
N LYS A 105 19.62 -3.27 -9.73
CA LYS A 105 20.41 -3.38 -8.48
C LYS A 105 19.58 -3.52 -7.22
N VAL A 106 18.42 -2.88 -7.17
CA VAL A 106 17.53 -2.85 -5.99
C VAL A 106 16.12 -3.38 -6.29
N GLY A 107 15.93 -3.90 -7.49
CA GLY A 107 14.67 -4.43 -7.99
C GLY A 107 14.82 -4.87 -9.45
N VAL A 108 13.71 -5.26 -10.07
CA VAL A 108 13.67 -5.60 -11.48
C VAL A 108 13.68 -4.35 -12.35
N ALA A 109 14.50 -4.35 -13.41
CA ALA A 109 14.46 -3.33 -14.45
C ALA A 109 13.29 -3.59 -15.42
N ILE A 110 12.47 -2.56 -15.66
CA ILE A 110 11.34 -2.58 -16.60
C ILE A 110 11.38 -1.28 -17.41
N ASP A 111 11.64 -1.41 -18.71
CA ASP A 111 11.65 -0.30 -19.66
C ASP A 111 10.45 -0.36 -20.60
N SER A 112 9.92 -1.57 -20.84
CA SER A 112 8.93 -1.83 -21.87
C SER A 112 7.91 -2.91 -21.51
N ILE A 113 6.95 -3.11 -22.42
CA ILE A 113 6.02 -4.25 -22.35
C ILE A 113 6.76 -5.59 -22.47
N ASP A 114 7.89 -5.65 -23.18
CA ASP A 114 8.66 -6.89 -23.35
C ASP A 114 9.22 -7.38 -22.01
N ASP A 115 9.68 -6.47 -21.16
CA ASP A 115 10.18 -6.83 -19.84
C ASP A 115 9.03 -7.31 -18.93
N MET A 116 7.86 -6.68 -19.02
CA MET A 116 6.66 -7.11 -18.29
C MET A 116 6.15 -8.48 -18.76
N ARG A 117 6.23 -8.78 -20.07
CA ARG A 117 5.92 -10.10 -20.63
C ARG A 117 6.84 -11.17 -20.04
N VAL A 118 8.14 -10.89 -19.96
CA VAL A 118 9.12 -11.80 -19.34
C VAL A 118 8.82 -11.95 -17.85
N LEU A 119 8.61 -10.84 -17.13
CA LEU A 119 8.40 -10.82 -15.69
C LEU A 119 7.20 -11.66 -15.25
N PHE A 120 6.10 -11.62 -16.01
CA PHE A 120 4.87 -12.36 -15.71
C PHE A 120 4.63 -13.58 -16.60
N GLY A 121 5.63 -13.98 -17.38
CA GLY A 121 5.57 -15.15 -18.27
C GLY A 121 5.16 -16.42 -17.53
N GLY A 122 4.00 -16.96 -17.90
CA GLY A 122 3.43 -18.19 -17.34
C GLY A 122 3.01 -18.10 -15.86
N ILE A 123 2.75 -16.89 -15.36
CA ILE A 123 2.09 -16.66 -14.06
C ILE A 123 0.60 -16.40 -14.32
N PRO A 124 -0.34 -17.16 -13.72
CA PRO A 124 -1.78 -16.95 -13.93
C PRO A 124 -2.28 -15.70 -13.18
N LEU A 125 -2.33 -14.56 -13.88
CA LEU A 125 -2.65 -13.25 -13.29
C LEU A 125 -4.11 -13.11 -12.78
N ASP A 126 -4.98 -14.04 -13.15
CA ASP A 126 -6.36 -14.16 -12.65
C ASP A 126 -6.46 -14.93 -11.31
N GLN A 127 -5.39 -15.60 -10.90
CA GLN A 127 -5.36 -16.45 -9.70
C GLN A 127 -4.38 -15.94 -8.65
N VAL A 128 -3.38 -15.16 -9.05
CA VAL A 128 -2.37 -14.59 -8.18
C VAL A 128 -2.63 -13.10 -8.00
N SER A 129 -2.69 -12.65 -6.75
CA SER A 129 -2.76 -11.22 -6.51
C SER A 129 -1.38 -10.58 -6.62
N THR A 130 -1.23 -9.49 -7.37
CA THR A 130 0.07 -8.80 -7.53
C THR A 130 0.05 -7.42 -6.88
N SER A 131 1.03 -7.16 -6.02
CA SER A 131 1.33 -5.81 -5.53
C SER A 131 2.55 -5.27 -6.27
N MET A 132 2.51 -4.02 -6.69
CA MET A 132 3.59 -3.34 -7.39
C MET A 132 4.01 -2.12 -6.56
N THR A 133 5.23 -2.16 -6.01
CA THR A 133 5.78 -1.05 -5.22
C THR A 133 6.34 0.01 -6.16
N ILE A 134 5.43 0.72 -6.83
CA ILE A 134 5.70 1.77 -7.80
C ILE A 134 4.81 2.98 -7.50
N ASN A 135 5.34 4.19 -7.68
CA ASN A 135 4.69 5.44 -7.29
C ASN A 135 4.57 6.41 -8.47
N ALA A 136 5.55 7.25 -8.75
CA ALA A 136 5.41 8.26 -9.81
C ALA A 136 5.09 7.66 -11.21
N PRO A 137 5.69 6.52 -11.62
CA PRO A 137 5.31 5.80 -12.84
C PRO A 137 4.12 4.83 -12.73
N ALA A 138 3.39 4.80 -11.60
CA ALA A 138 2.43 3.74 -11.30
C ALA A 138 1.36 3.51 -12.39
N ALA A 139 0.88 4.58 -13.02
CA ALA A 139 -0.12 4.48 -14.10
C ALA A 139 0.40 3.65 -15.28
N VAL A 140 1.65 3.88 -15.70
CA VAL A 140 2.27 3.20 -16.84
C VAL A 140 2.50 1.73 -16.50
N LEU A 141 3.09 1.43 -15.34
CA LEU A 141 3.36 0.05 -14.94
C LEU A 141 2.07 -0.76 -14.72
N LEU A 142 0.99 -0.12 -14.24
CA LEU A 142 -0.32 -0.75 -14.16
C LEU A 142 -0.89 -1.07 -15.55
N LEU A 143 -0.78 -0.13 -16.49
CA LEU A 143 -1.22 -0.37 -17.87
C LEU A 143 -0.44 -1.51 -18.53
N LEU A 144 0.89 -1.56 -18.37
CA LEU A 144 1.70 -2.66 -18.89
C LEU A 144 1.30 -4.00 -18.25
N TYR A 145 1.03 -4.02 -16.95
CA TYR A 145 0.53 -5.22 -16.26
C TYR A 145 -0.80 -5.71 -16.82
N GLN A 146 -1.74 -4.78 -17.06
CA GLN A 146 -3.04 -5.10 -17.68
C GLN A 146 -2.88 -5.63 -19.11
N LEU A 147 -2.00 -5.04 -19.93
CA LEU A 147 -1.76 -5.50 -21.29
C LEU A 147 -1.18 -6.93 -21.32
N VAL A 148 -0.25 -7.24 -20.43
CA VAL A 148 0.27 -8.62 -20.29
C VAL A 148 -0.82 -9.60 -19.86
N ALA A 149 -1.73 -9.18 -18.97
CA ALA A 149 -2.89 -10.00 -18.62
C ALA A 149 -3.81 -10.25 -19.82
N GLU A 150 -4.09 -9.22 -20.62
CA GLU A 150 -4.90 -9.34 -21.83
C GLU A 150 -4.26 -10.31 -22.84
N GLU A 151 -2.95 -10.23 -23.06
CA GLU A 151 -2.19 -11.16 -23.91
C GLU A 151 -2.26 -12.61 -23.41
N GLN A 152 -2.44 -12.81 -22.11
CA GLN A 152 -2.65 -14.12 -21.48
C GLN A 152 -4.13 -14.57 -21.49
N GLY A 153 -5.03 -13.79 -22.07
CA GLY A 153 -6.47 -14.07 -22.11
C GLY A 153 -7.19 -13.78 -20.79
N VAL A 154 -6.63 -12.93 -19.92
CA VAL A 154 -7.22 -12.52 -18.65
C VAL A 154 -7.81 -11.12 -18.78
N GLY A 155 -9.13 -11.02 -18.63
CA GLY A 155 -9.83 -9.74 -18.57
C GLY A 155 -9.44 -8.91 -17.34
N ALA A 156 -9.41 -7.58 -17.51
CA ALA A 156 -9.02 -6.63 -16.46
C ALA A 156 -9.91 -6.70 -15.20
N ASP A 157 -11.19 -7.06 -15.35
CA ASP A 157 -12.16 -7.26 -14.27
C ASP A 157 -11.78 -8.41 -13.31
N ARG A 158 -10.87 -9.30 -13.73
CA ARG A 158 -10.37 -10.43 -12.95
C ARG A 158 -9.08 -10.11 -12.21
N LEU A 159 -8.39 -9.03 -12.56
CA LEU A 159 -7.11 -8.66 -11.96
C LEU A 159 -7.30 -8.16 -10.53
N THR A 160 -6.58 -8.78 -9.60
CA THR A 160 -6.63 -8.41 -8.19
C THR A 160 -5.24 -8.01 -7.74
N GLY A 161 -5.06 -6.78 -7.26
CA GLY A 161 -3.73 -6.32 -6.94
C GLY A 161 -3.69 -4.96 -6.28
N THR A 162 -2.50 -4.39 -6.22
CA THR A 162 -2.25 -3.10 -5.59
C THR A 162 -1.09 -2.42 -6.30
N ILE A 163 -1.22 -1.14 -6.61
CA ILE A 163 -0.08 -0.27 -6.87
C ILE A 163 0.14 0.60 -5.63
N GLN A 164 1.39 0.92 -5.32
CA GLN A 164 1.65 1.75 -4.15
C GLN A 164 1.07 3.16 -4.35
N ASN A 165 1.38 3.82 -5.46
CA ASN A 165 0.75 5.06 -5.94
C ASN A 165 0.61 6.18 -4.89
N ASP A 166 1.48 6.16 -3.87
CA ASP A 166 1.49 7.15 -2.80
C ASP A 166 2.64 8.12 -3.08
N VAL A 167 2.34 9.17 -3.83
CA VAL A 167 3.30 10.21 -4.20
C VAL A 167 3.59 11.19 -3.06
N LEU A 168 2.72 11.37 -2.07
CA LEU A 168 2.93 12.35 -0.99
C LEU A 168 4.09 11.93 -0.09
N LYS A 169 4.12 10.66 0.31
CA LYS A 169 5.25 10.09 1.06
C LYS A 169 6.57 10.07 0.28
N GLU A 170 6.55 10.18 -1.06
CA GLU A 170 7.78 10.35 -1.84
C GLU A 170 8.47 11.67 -1.52
N TYR A 171 7.72 12.76 -1.39
CA TYR A 171 8.30 14.07 -1.05
C TYR A 171 8.74 14.14 0.42
N ILE A 172 8.09 13.38 1.30
CA ILE A 172 8.34 13.43 2.75
C ILE A 172 9.52 12.54 3.15
N ALA A 173 9.60 11.31 2.63
CA ALA A 173 10.48 10.29 3.21
C ALA A 173 11.25 9.42 2.20
N ARG A 174 10.76 9.21 0.97
CA ARG A 174 11.29 8.17 0.08
C ARG A 174 12.09 8.67 -1.13
N GLY A 175 11.72 9.81 -1.70
CA GLY A 175 12.52 10.53 -2.69
C GLY A 175 12.40 10.09 -4.15
N THR A 176 11.51 9.16 -4.53
CA THR A 176 11.38 8.70 -5.94
C THR A 176 10.19 9.38 -6.65
N TYR A 177 10.08 10.70 -6.52
CA TYR A 177 9.09 11.50 -7.26
C TYR A 177 9.64 11.98 -8.60
N ILE A 178 8.76 12.22 -9.57
CA ILE A 178 9.13 12.73 -10.92
C ILE A 178 8.55 14.13 -11.13
N PHE A 179 7.24 14.29 -10.90
CA PHE A 179 6.53 15.55 -11.13
C PHE A 179 6.42 16.37 -9.84
N PRO A 180 6.06 17.67 -9.92
CA PRO A 180 5.66 18.45 -8.75
C PRO A 180 4.40 17.88 -8.05
N PRO A 181 4.12 18.23 -6.79
CA PRO A 181 3.03 17.62 -6.02
C PRO A 181 1.64 17.69 -6.68
N LYS A 182 1.24 18.85 -7.20
CA LYS A 182 -0.09 19.04 -7.82
C LYS A 182 -0.37 18.11 -9.01
N PRO A 183 0.49 18.04 -10.05
CA PRO A 183 0.29 17.09 -11.15
C PRO A 183 0.38 15.62 -10.69
N SER A 184 1.20 15.30 -9.69
CA SER A 184 1.26 13.93 -9.13
C SER A 184 -0.06 13.51 -8.46
N LEU A 185 -0.69 14.41 -7.69
CA LEU A 185 -2.03 14.18 -7.12
C LEU A 185 -3.09 14.01 -8.21
N ARG A 186 -3.03 14.83 -9.27
CA ARG A 186 -3.92 14.67 -10.44
C ARG A 186 -3.80 13.28 -11.07
N LEU A 187 -2.58 12.78 -11.28
CA LEU A 187 -2.35 11.43 -11.82
C LEU A 187 -2.90 10.34 -10.90
N THR A 188 -2.79 10.53 -9.58
CA THR A 188 -3.37 9.61 -8.60
C THR A 188 -4.90 9.52 -8.76
N ALA A 189 -5.58 10.66 -8.89
CA ALA A 189 -7.03 10.69 -9.12
C ALA A 189 -7.46 10.09 -10.47
N ASP A 190 -6.67 10.29 -11.52
CA ASP A 190 -6.92 9.66 -12.83
C ASP A 190 -6.83 8.14 -12.74
N ILE A 191 -5.85 7.61 -12.00
CA ILE A 191 -5.72 6.17 -11.76
C ILE A 191 -6.94 5.64 -10.99
N PHE A 192 -7.49 6.39 -10.04
CA PHE A 192 -8.69 5.98 -9.29
C PHE A 192 -9.89 5.83 -10.24
N LYS A 193 -10.13 6.85 -11.06
CA LYS A 193 -11.20 6.83 -12.07
C LYS A 193 -11.02 5.68 -13.07
N TYR A 194 -9.80 5.48 -13.56
CA TYR A 194 -9.50 4.41 -14.50
C TYR A 194 -9.79 3.03 -13.90
N CYS A 195 -9.29 2.76 -12.70
CA CYS A 195 -9.49 1.46 -12.05
C CYS A 195 -10.94 1.22 -11.66
N GLN A 196 -11.71 2.26 -11.30
CA GLN A 196 -13.14 2.11 -11.02
C GLN A 196 -13.89 1.50 -12.20
N VAL A 197 -13.54 1.90 -13.43
CA VAL A 197 -14.21 1.46 -14.66
C VAL A 197 -13.59 0.18 -15.22
N GLU A 198 -12.26 0.14 -15.34
CA GLU A 198 -11.56 -0.88 -16.12
C GLU A 198 -11.00 -2.03 -15.25
N ILE A 199 -10.55 -1.74 -14.02
CA ILE A 199 -9.90 -2.73 -13.13
C ILE A 199 -10.56 -2.72 -11.73
N PRO A 200 -11.86 -3.02 -11.62
CA PRO A 200 -12.67 -2.74 -10.43
C PRO A 200 -12.24 -3.51 -9.18
N ARG A 201 -11.35 -4.52 -9.29
CA ARG A 201 -10.80 -5.31 -8.18
C ARG A 201 -9.41 -4.86 -7.73
N TRP A 202 -8.88 -3.77 -8.30
CA TRP A 202 -7.57 -3.24 -7.98
C TRP A 202 -7.61 -2.28 -6.79
N ASN A 203 -6.70 -2.44 -5.83
CA ASN A 203 -6.46 -1.40 -4.82
C ASN A 203 -5.60 -0.31 -5.45
N THR A 204 -6.16 0.87 -5.59
CA THR A 204 -5.62 1.95 -6.44
C THR A 204 -4.47 2.72 -5.80
N ILE A 205 -4.30 2.55 -4.48
CA ILE A 205 -3.25 3.16 -3.69
C ILE A 205 -3.00 2.34 -2.43
N SER A 206 -1.76 2.38 -1.95
CA SER A 206 -1.36 1.92 -0.64
C SER A 206 -0.75 3.09 0.14
N ILE A 207 -1.59 3.81 0.90
CA ILE A 207 -1.22 5.00 1.67
C ILE A 207 -0.26 4.57 2.80
N SER A 208 0.97 5.05 2.78
CA SER A 208 2.13 4.36 3.37
C SER A 208 2.81 5.15 4.48
N GLY A 209 2.68 4.65 5.71
CA GLY A 209 3.46 5.09 6.86
C GLY A 209 4.82 4.41 7.00
N TYR A 210 4.98 3.21 6.41
CA TYR A 210 6.23 2.43 6.50
C TYR A 210 7.49 3.28 6.25
N HIS A 211 7.52 4.02 5.15
CA HIS A 211 8.70 4.81 4.75
C HIS A 211 8.97 5.98 5.70
N MET A 212 7.92 6.62 6.23
CA MET A 212 8.07 7.69 7.21
C MET A 212 8.64 7.15 8.51
N ALA A 213 8.20 5.96 8.92
CA ALA A 213 8.73 5.26 10.08
C ALA A 213 10.21 4.90 9.86
N GLU A 214 10.58 4.33 8.71
CA GLU A 214 11.99 4.03 8.38
C GLU A 214 12.86 5.30 8.28
N ALA A 215 12.27 6.45 7.94
CA ALA A 215 12.93 7.75 7.97
C ALA A 215 13.05 8.37 9.38
N GLY A 216 12.52 7.68 10.42
CA GLY A 216 12.68 8.07 11.82
C GLY A 216 11.41 8.57 12.52
N ALA A 217 10.24 8.50 11.88
CA ALA A 217 8.98 8.85 12.55
C ALA A 217 8.68 7.89 13.72
N SER A 218 8.14 8.43 14.81
CA SER A 218 7.56 7.64 15.90
C SER A 218 6.25 6.97 15.48
N PRO A 219 5.76 5.93 16.18
CA PRO A 219 4.47 5.29 15.89
C PRO A 219 3.29 6.26 15.79
N ALA A 220 3.24 7.29 16.65
CA ALA A 220 2.22 8.33 16.58
C ALA A 220 2.38 9.25 15.35
N GLN A 221 3.61 9.63 15.02
CA GLN A 221 3.89 10.44 13.83
C GLN A 221 3.56 9.69 12.53
N GLU A 222 3.93 8.40 12.46
CA GLU A 222 3.61 7.53 11.33
C GLU A 222 2.12 7.57 10.99
N ILE A 223 1.24 7.29 11.97
CA ILE A 223 -0.20 7.29 11.70
C ILE A 223 -0.75 8.70 11.44
N ALA A 224 -0.21 9.73 12.10
CA ALA A 224 -0.68 11.09 11.89
C ALA A 224 -0.41 11.56 10.46
N PHE A 225 0.81 11.36 9.98
CA PHE A 225 1.22 11.75 8.62
C PHE A 225 0.52 10.88 7.56
N THR A 226 0.47 9.56 7.77
CA THR A 226 -0.19 8.64 6.82
C THR A 226 -1.68 8.93 6.67
N LEU A 227 -2.39 9.20 7.77
CA LEU A 227 -3.81 9.54 7.71
C LEU A 227 -4.05 10.93 7.13
N ALA A 228 -3.15 11.89 7.36
CA ALA A 228 -3.20 13.19 6.71
C ALA A 228 -3.04 13.08 5.18
N ASP A 229 -2.09 12.28 4.70
CA ASP A 229 -1.94 11.97 3.28
C ASP A 229 -3.20 11.29 2.73
N GLY A 230 -3.76 10.31 3.47
CA GLY A 230 -5.01 9.65 3.10
C GLY A 230 -6.19 10.62 2.96
N ILE A 231 -6.32 11.59 3.87
CA ILE A 231 -7.33 12.65 3.78
C ILE A 231 -7.11 13.50 2.53
N GLU A 232 -5.87 13.86 2.20
CA GLU A 232 -5.57 14.64 0.99
C GLU A 232 -5.89 13.85 -0.29
N TYR A 233 -5.66 12.54 -0.31
CA TYR A 233 -6.08 11.69 -1.43
C TYR A 233 -7.60 11.62 -1.60
N VAL A 234 -8.34 11.52 -0.50
CA VAL A 234 -9.81 11.55 -0.53
C VAL A 234 -10.29 12.91 -1.04
N ARG A 235 -9.74 14.03 -0.53
CA ARG A 235 -10.05 15.38 -1.02
C ARG A 235 -9.73 15.54 -2.50
N THR A 236 -8.59 15.03 -2.95
CA THR A 236 -8.18 15.06 -4.35
C THR A 236 -9.19 14.32 -5.22
N ALA A 237 -9.65 13.15 -4.77
CA ALA A 237 -10.63 12.36 -5.50
C ALA A 237 -12.00 13.04 -5.57
N VAL A 238 -12.50 13.57 -4.45
CA VAL A 238 -13.75 14.33 -4.40
C VAL A 238 -13.68 15.59 -5.26
N ALA A 239 -12.57 16.33 -5.21
CA ALA A 239 -12.34 17.51 -6.06
C ALA A 239 -12.27 17.15 -7.56
N ALA A 240 -11.92 15.91 -7.89
CA ALA A 240 -11.96 15.38 -9.25
C ALA A 240 -13.37 14.89 -9.66
N GLY A 241 -14.38 15.00 -8.78
CA GLY A 241 -15.78 14.67 -9.06
C GLY A 241 -16.16 13.20 -8.83
N MET A 242 -15.38 12.45 -8.04
CA MET A 242 -15.75 11.09 -7.62
C MET A 242 -16.60 11.12 -6.35
N ASP A 243 -17.57 10.21 -6.24
CA ASP A 243 -18.28 9.95 -4.99
C ASP A 243 -17.37 9.18 -4.01
N GLY A 244 -17.54 9.38 -2.70
CA GLY A 244 -16.74 8.69 -1.68
C GLY A 244 -16.80 7.17 -1.80
N ASP A 245 -17.99 6.62 -2.06
CA ASP A 245 -18.21 5.18 -2.14
C ASP A 245 -17.63 4.53 -3.41
N ASP A 246 -17.33 5.34 -4.43
CA ASP A 246 -16.79 4.87 -5.71
C ASP A 246 -15.32 4.46 -5.62
N PHE A 247 -14.53 5.11 -4.75
CA PHE A 247 -13.08 4.86 -4.64
C PHE A 247 -12.64 4.42 -3.24
N ALA A 248 -13.31 4.84 -2.17
CA ALA A 248 -12.88 4.55 -0.80
C ALA A 248 -12.72 3.04 -0.51
N PRO A 249 -13.59 2.13 -1.00
CA PRO A 249 -13.42 0.68 -0.80
C PRO A 249 -12.13 0.09 -1.40
N ARG A 250 -11.44 0.82 -2.30
CA ARG A 250 -10.18 0.43 -2.94
C ARG A 250 -8.95 1.12 -2.38
N LEU A 251 -9.12 2.03 -1.41
CA LEU A 251 -8.00 2.58 -0.66
C LEU A 251 -7.44 1.50 0.28
N SER A 252 -6.11 1.40 0.31
CA SER A 252 -5.40 0.52 1.24
C SER A 252 -4.29 1.27 1.95
N PHE A 253 -3.77 0.68 3.04
CA PHE A 253 -2.74 1.30 3.88
C PHE A 253 -1.56 0.36 4.09
N PHE A 254 -0.38 0.93 4.31
CA PHE A 254 0.84 0.19 4.60
C PHE A 254 1.64 0.83 5.75
N PHE A 255 1.76 0.09 6.84
CA PHE A 255 2.41 0.53 8.07
C PHE A 255 3.55 -0.41 8.44
N VAL A 256 4.53 0.08 9.21
CA VAL A 256 5.58 -0.77 9.80
C VAL A 256 5.01 -1.54 10.99
N ALA A 257 5.63 -2.68 11.32
CA ALA A 257 5.43 -3.40 12.58
C ALA A 257 6.78 -3.52 13.29
N ARG A 258 6.98 -2.75 14.36
CA ARG A 258 8.21 -2.70 15.16
C ARG A 258 8.23 -3.68 16.33
N THR A 259 9.35 -3.71 17.05
CA THR A 259 9.56 -4.56 18.23
C THR A 259 8.82 -4.05 19.48
N THR A 260 8.28 -2.83 19.46
CA THR A 260 7.39 -2.27 20.47
C THR A 260 5.96 -2.81 20.34
N ILE A 261 5.82 -4.13 20.52
CA ILE A 261 4.61 -4.91 20.23
C ILE A 261 3.31 -4.24 20.71
N LEU A 262 3.25 -3.79 21.97
CA LEU A 262 2.01 -3.22 22.54
C LEU A 262 1.65 -1.88 21.90
N GLU A 263 2.64 -1.03 21.62
CA GLU A 263 2.44 0.27 20.97
C GLU A 263 2.01 0.07 19.52
N GLU A 264 2.61 -0.88 18.81
CA GLU A 264 2.27 -1.21 17.42
C GLU A 264 0.85 -1.79 17.31
N VAL A 265 0.45 -2.66 18.24
CA VAL A 265 -0.94 -3.15 18.33
C VAL A 265 -1.91 -1.99 18.60
N ALA A 266 -1.56 -1.05 19.49
CA ALA A 266 -2.37 0.13 19.76
C ALA A 266 -2.45 1.05 18.53
N LYS A 267 -1.33 1.25 17.82
CA LYS A 267 -1.20 2.05 16.60
C LYS A 267 -2.16 1.57 15.52
N PHE A 268 -2.15 0.29 15.18
CA PHE A 268 -3.04 -0.24 14.14
C PHE A 268 -4.52 -0.13 14.51
N ARG A 269 -4.86 -0.32 15.79
CA ARG A 269 -6.24 -0.18 16.29
C ARG A 269 -6.69 1.28 16.28
N ALA A 270 -5.81 2.20 16.66
CA ALA A 270 -6.06 3.63 16.63
C ALA A 270 -6.23 4.14 15.20
N ALA A 271 -5.35 3.73 14.28
CA ALA A 271 -5.40 4.13 12.87
C ALA A 271 -6.75 3.79 12.23
N ARG A 272 -7.24 2.55 12.40
CA ARG A 272 -8.57 2.14 11.90
C ARG A 272 -9.70 3.00 12.46
N ARG A 273 -9.67 3.26 13.78
CA ARG A 273 -10.71 4.06 14.43
C ARG A 273 -10.72 5.51 13.96
N ILE A 274 -9.54 6.12 13.81
CA ILE A 274 -9.41 7.49 13.34
C ILE A 274 -9.87 7.57 11.89
N TRP A 275 -9.37 6.68 11.02
CA TRP A 275 -9.78 6.63 9.62
C TRP A 275 -11.29 6.46 9.45
N ALA A 276 -11.89 5.50 10.16
CA ALA A 276 -13.34 5.28 10.11
C ALA A 276 -14.16 6.49 10.55
N ARG A 277 -13.66 7.25 11.53
CA ARG A 277 -14.30 8.48 11.98
C ARG A 277 -14.19 9.57 10.93
N VAL A 278 -12.99 9.82 10.42
CA VAL A 278 -12.72 10.83 9.39
C VAL A 278 -13.59 10.57 8.16
N MET A 279 -13.60 9.34 7.65
CA MET A 279 -14.40 8.99 6.47
C MET A 279 -15.92 9.06 6.67
N ARG A 280 -16.42 9.04 7.91
CA ARG A 280 -17.87 9.13 8.20
C ARG A 280 -18.31 10.57 8.51
N ASP A 281 -17.44 11.31 9.19
CA ASP A 281 -17.76 12.62 9.75
C ASP A 281 -17.35 13.76 8.81
N GLU A 282 -16.40 13.54 7.88
CA GLU A 282 -15.89 14.56 6.95
C GLU A 282 -16.21 14.30 5.47
N PHE A 283 -16.51 13.06 5.09
CA PHE A 283 -16.75 12.63 3.70
C PHE A 283 -18.01 11.76 3.63
#